data_AF-A0A5C8S8T2-F1
#
_entry.id   AF-A0A5C8S8T2-F1
#
_cell.length_a   1.000
_cell.length_b   1.000
_cell.length_c   1.000
_cell.angle_alpha   90.00
_cell.angle_beta   90.00
_cell.angle_gamma   90.00
#
_symmetry.space_group_name_H-M   'P 1'
#
loop_
_entity.id
_entity.type
_entity.pdbx_description
1 polymer ?
#
loop_
_entity_poly.entity_id
_entity_poly.type
_entity_poly.pdbx_seq_one_letter_code
_entity_poly.pdbx_strand_id
1 'polypeptide(L)'
;MDDDAIDAKAGLPEPVRDHLGQQLRSMLTVGQEKPRFLGDDPAPDETFAPQLQRLETRLKTHEEGTGAVEHALDRILDAFGVTPEDDKPAA
;
A
#
# COMPACT_ATOMS: atom_id res chain seq x y z
N MET A 1 18.95 -32.16 5.33
CA MET A 1 18.15 -32.40 6.55
C MET A 1 19.09 -32.02 7.68
N ASP A 2 19.02 -30.80 8.24
CA ASP A 2 17.84 -29.95 8.43
C ASP A 2 18.18 -28.45 8.36
N ASP A 3 17.27 -27.71 7.74
CA ASP A 3 17.17 -26.25 7.74
C ASP A 3 16.82 -25.69 9.13
N ASP A 4 17.18 -24.42 9.35
CA ASP A 4 16.55 -23.45 10.26
C ASP A 4 16.12 -23.92 11.66
N ALA A 5 16.98 -23.65 12.64
CA ALA A 5 16.53 -23.39 14.00
C ALA A 5 17.31 -22.20 14.57
N ILE A 6 16.83 -20.99 14.32
CA ILE A 6 17.17 -19.85 15.18
C ILE A 6 16.63 -20.20 16.57
N ASP A 7 17.52 -20.65 17.46
CA ASP A 7 17.15 -21.02 18.82
C ASP A 7 16.65 -19.77 19.57
N ALA A 8 15.34 -19.71 19.80
CA ALA A 8 14.68 -18.67 20.59
C ALA A 8 15.20 -18.61 22.05
N LYS A 9 15.96 -19.60 22.52
CA LYS A 9 16.62 -19.58 23.84
C LYS A 9 17.96 -18.84 23.89
N ALA A 10 18.54 -18.43 22.77
CA ALA A 10 19.78 -17.63 22.77
C ALA A 10 19.53 -16.12 22.95
N GLY A 11 18.34 -15.73 23.41
CA GLY A 11 18.03 -14.36 23.77
C GLY A 11 18.87 -13.92 24.97
N LEU A 12 19.51 -12.75 24.87
CA LEU A 12 20.23 -12.13 25.99
C LEU A 12 19.33 -12.10 27.24
N PRO A 13 19.90 -12.32 28.45
CA PRO A 13 19.17 -12.18 29.70
C PRO A 13 18.43 -10.85 29.75
N GLU A 14 17.20 -10.86 30.29
CA GLU A 14 16.30 -9.70 30.30
C GLU A 14 16.96 -8.40 30.82
N PRO A 15 17.76 -8.40 31.92
CA PRO A 15 18.43 -7.18 32.37
C PRO A 15 19.45 -6.65 31.37
N VAL A 16 20.15 -7.55 30.67
CA VAL A 16 21.17 -7.21 29.66
C VAL A 16 20.48 -6.68 28.40
N ARG A 17 19.37 -7.28 28.02
CA ARG A 17 18.54 -6.85 26.88
C ARG A 17 17.94 -5.47 27.10
N ASP A 18 17.42 -5.21 28.30
CA ASP A 18 16.83 -3.92 28.64
C ASP A 18 17.89 -2.83 28.74
N HIS A 19 19.04 -3.15 29.34
CA HIS A 19 20.17 -2.22 29.42
C HIS A 19 20.72 -1.87 28.03
N LEU A 20 20.96 -2.87 27.17
CA LEU A 20 21.38 -2.65 25.79
C LEU A 20 20.30 -1.92 24.98
N GLY A 21 19.03 -2.25 25.18
CA GLY A 21 17.92 -1.56 24.55
C GLY A 21 17.86 -0.08 24.96
N GLN A 22 18.10 0.23 26.23
CA GLN A 22 18.17 1.60 26.73
C GLN A 22 19.39 2.34 26.18
N GLN A 23 20.55 1.68 26.12
CA GLN A 23 21.76 2.22 25.52
C GLN A 23 21.56 2.51 24.03
N LEU A 24 21.04 1.56 23.26
CA LEU A 24 20.76 1.73 21.83
C LEU A 24 19.73 2.84 21.59
N ARG A 25 18.62 2.88 22.35
CA ARG A 25 17.64 3.97 22.24
C ARG A 25 18.22 5.33 22.60
N SER A 26 19.14 5.39 23.57
CA SER A 26 19.81 6.65 23.97
C SER A 26 20.89 7.09 22.98
N MET A 27 21.61 6.16 22.35
CA MET A 27 22.63 6.43 21.33
C MET A 27 22.00 6.73 19.97
N LEU A 28 20.83 6.14 19.68
CA LEU A 28 20.00 6.44 18.51
C LEU A 28 19.25 7.76 18.66
N THR A 29 19.94 8.80 19.15
CA THR A 29 19.44 10.17 19.19
C THR A 29 20.31 11.10 18.33
N VAL A 30 20.74 10.61 17.16
CA VAL A 30 21.37 11.41 16.08
C VAL A 30 20.90 10.79 14.75
N GLY A 31 19.99 11.35 13.96
CA GLY A 31 19.60 12.75 13.83
C GLY A 31 18.14 13.05 14.21
N GLN A 32 18.00 14.21 14.83
CA GLN A 32 16.76 14.92 15.15
C GLN A 32 16.08 15.42 13.86
N GLU A 33 15.53 14.54 13.05
CA GLU A 33 14.44 14.90 12.15
C GLU A 33 13.34 13.86 12.35
N LYS A 34 12.09 14.33 12.42
CA LYS A 34 10.89 13.49 12.23
C LYS A 34 11.21 12.50 11.10
N PRO A 35 11.02 11.17 11.28
CA PRO A 35 11.26 10.24 10.20
C PRO A 35 10.46 10.75 9.00
N ARG A 36 11.13 11.07 7.90
CA ARG A 36 10.54 11.84 6.79
C ARG A 36 9.25 11.22 6.25
N PHE A 37 9.08 9.91 6.43
CA PHE A 37 7.88 9.15 6.10
C PHE A 37 6.68 9.32 7.05
N LEU A 38 6.83 10.04 8.18
CA LEU A 38 5.85 10.12 9.27
C LEU A 38 5.19 11.50 9.37
N GLY A 39 5.04 12.19 8.24
CA GLY A 39 4.02 13.24 8.10
C GLY A 39 4.49 14.59 7.56
N ASP A 40 5.60 14.66 6.82
CA ASP A 40 5.72 15.67 5.76
C ASP A 40 5.56 14.86 4.49
N ASP A 41 4.61 15.19 3.59
CA ASP A 41 4.44 14.47 2.32
C ASP A 41 5.78 14.49 1.59
N PRO A 42 6.61 13.42 1.67
CA PRO A 42 7.81 13.41 0.87
C PRO A 42 7.28 13.00 -0.49
N ALA A 43 7.30 13.94 -1.44
CA ALA A 43 7.19 13.56 -2.84
C ALA A 43 8.05 12.29 -3.01
N PRO A 44 7.45 11.19 -3.48
CA PRO A 44 8.15 9.91 -3.52
C PRO A 44 9.50 10.11 -4.20
N ASP A 45 10.54 9.50 -3.62
CA ASP A 45 11.91 9.58 -4.11
C ASP A 45 11.92 9.47 -5.65
N GLU A 46 12.62 10.37 -6.34
CA GLU A 46 12.68 10.43 -7.81
C GLU A 46 13.05 9.09 -8.45
N THR A 47 13.73 8.22 -7.69
CA THR A 47 13.96 6.81 -8.05
C THR A 47 12.69 6.06 -8.45
N PHE A 48 11.54 6.42 -7.87
CA PHE A 48 10.23 5.83 -8.13
C PHE A 48 9.40 6.58 -9.19
N ALA A 49 9.89 7.70 -9.72
CA ALA A 49 9.18 8.48 -10.74
C ALA A 49 8.70 7.65 -11.95
N PRO A 50 9.50 6.73 -12.54
CA PRO A 50 9.02 5.96 -13.69
C PRO A 50 7.94 4.93 -13.30
N GLN A 51 7.99 4.39 -12.08
CA GLN A 51 6.98 3.45 -11.58
C GLN A 51 5.67 4.18 -11.27
N LEU A 52 5.74 5.39 -10.71
CA LEU A 52 4.57 6.23 -10.43
C LEU A 52 3.88 6.66 -11.73
N GLN A 53 4.63 7.11 -12.72
CA GLN A 53 4.07 7.47 -14.03
C GLN A 53 3.34 6.29 -14.70
N ARG A 54 3.89 5.07 -14.58
CA ARG A 54 3.24 3.85 -15.07
C ARG A 54 1.95 3.54 -14.29
N LEU A 55 1.93 3.75 -12.98
CA LEU A 55 0.75 3.54 -12.16
C LEU A 55 -0.35 4.57 -12.48
N GLU A 56 0.00 5.85 -12.59
CA GLU A 56 -0.93 6.91 -13.01
C GLU A 56 -1.53 6.61 -14.38
N THR A 57 -0.71 6.20 -15.34
CA THR A 57 -1.18 5.85 -16.68
C THR A 57 -2.14 4.66 -16.63
N ARG A 58 -1.79 3.60 -15.90
CA ARG A 58 -2.65 2.42 -15.77
C ARG A 58 -3.97 2.73 -15.06
N LEU A 59 -3.93 3.56 -14.01
CA LEU A 59 -5.12 3.99 -13.29
C LEU A 59 -6.04 4.77 -14.22
N LYS A 60 -5.49 5.77 -14.92
CA LYS A 60 -6.26 6.57 -15.88
C LYS A 60 -6.87 5.72 -16.99
N THR A 61 -6.09 4.81 -17.57
CA THR A 61 -6.61 3.88 -18.60
C THR A 61 -7.66 2.93 -18.02
N HIS A 62 -7.56 2.54 -16.76
CA HIS A 62 -8.57 1.69 -16.12
C HIS A 62 -9.88 2.45 -15.87
N GLU A 63 -9.81 3.70 -15.42
CA GLU A 63 -10.99 4.56 -15.22
C GLU A 63 -11.68 4.88 -16.55
N GLU A 64 -10.92 5.33 -17.55
CA GLU A 64 -11.43 5.60 -18.90
C GLU A 64 -11.94 4.30 -19.57
N GLY A 65 -11.24 3.19 -19.37
CA GLY A 65 -11.62 1.88 -19.89
C GLY A 65 -12.91 1.35 -19.26
N THR A 66 -13.09 1.56 -17.95
CA THR A 66 -14.31 1.17 -17.25
C THR A 66 -15.51 1.96 -17.78
N GLY A 67 -15.38 3.29 -17.92
CA GLY A 67 -16.45 4.11 -18.48
C GLY A 67 -16.75 3.80 -19.96
N ALA A 68 -15.74 3.45 -20.76
CA ALA A 68 -15.94 3.03 -22.14
C ALA A 68 -16.70 1.70 -22.24
N VAL A 69 -16.42 0.74 -21.35
CA VAL A 69 -17.14 -0.53 -21.27
C VAL A 69 -18.57 -0.32 -20.80
N GLU A 70 -18.80 0.48 -19.76
CA GLU A 70 -20.14 0.84 -19.27
C GLU A 70 -20.98 1.44 -20.42
N HIS A 71 -20.43 2.43 -21.12
CA HIS A 71 -21.13 3.03 -22.25
C HIS A 71 -21.38 2.05 -23.42
N ALA A 72 -20.47 1.10 -23.65
CA ALA A 72 -20.68 0.05 -24.64
C ALA A 72 -21.80 -0.92 -24.21
N LEU A 73 -21.87 -1.26 -22.93
CA LEU A 73 -22.93 -2.10 -22.36
C LEU A 73 -24.28 -1.40 -22.43
N ASP A 74 -24.37 -0.12 -22.12
CA ASP A 74 -25.62 0.67 -22.26
C ASP A 74 -26.13 0.63 -23.70
N ARG A 75 -25.25 0.89 -24.69
CA ARG A 75 -25.64 0.81 -26.11
C ARG A 75 -26.11 -0.58 -26.51
N ILE A 76 -25.51 -1.62 -25.94
CA ILE A 76 -25.92 -3.02 -26.18
C ILE A 76 -27.30 -3.26 -25.57
N LEU A 77 -27.52 -2.87 -24.31
CA LEU A 77 -28.80 -3.01 -23.61
C LEU A 77 -29.92 -2.26 -24.33
N ASP A 78 -29.65 -1.02 -24.77
CA ASP A 78 -30.54 -0.21 -25.60
C ASP A 78 -30.90 -0.93 -26.91
N ALA A 79 -29.91 -1.51 -27.60
CA ALA A 79 -30.13 -2.25 -28.85
C ALA A 79 -30.98 -3.52 -28.65
N PHE A 80 -30.89 -4.14 -27.47
CA PHE A 80 -31.73 -5.28 -27.09
C PHE A 80 -33.06 -4.88 -26.44
N GLY A 81 -33.32 -3.58 -26.24
CA GLY A 81 -34.54 -3.08 -25.60
C GLY A 81 -34.68 -3.51 -24.14
N VAL A 82 -33.55 -3.79 -23.47
CA VAL A 82 -33.50 -4.17 -22.06
C VAL A 82 -33.32 -2.90 -21.23
N THR A 83 -34.33 -2.54 -20.44
CA THR A 83 -34.17 -1.51 -19.41
C THR A 83 -33.48 -2.13 -18.20
N PRO A 84 -32.35 -1.58 -17.71
CA PRO A 84 -31.80 -2.02 -16.44
C PRO A 84 -32.87 -1.78 -15.37
N GLU A 85 -33.34 -2.84 -14.71
CA GLU A 85 -34.21 -2.72 -13.54
C GLU A 85 -33.41 -1.98 -12.46
N ASP A 86 -33.97 -0.88 -11.94
CA ASP A 86 -33.46 -0.20 -10.75
C ASP A 86 -33.42 -1.22 -9.61
N ASP A 87 -32.24 -1.76 -9.32
CA ASP A 87 -32.00 -2.69 -8.22
C ASP A 87 -32.19 -1.92 -6.90
N LYS A 88 -33.45 -1.78 -6.51
CA LYS A 88 -33.87 -1.22 -5.23
C LYS A 88 -33.42 -2.20 -4.16
N PRO A 89 -32.55 -1.80 -3.21
CA PRO A 89 -32.21 -2.68 -2.10
C PRO A 89 -33.51 -2.90 -1.31
N ALA A 90 -34.01 -4.13 -1.33
CA ALA A 90 -35.08 -4.55 -0.45
C ALA A 90 -34.57 -4.49 1.00
N ALA A 91 -35.40 -3.85 1.82
CA ALA A 91 -35.27 -3.57 3.25
C ALA A 91 -34.78 -4.74 4.12
#